data_AF-A0A2T5J3S6-F1
#
_entry.id   AF-A0A2T5J3S6-F1
#
_cell.length_a   1.000
_cell.length_b   1.000
_cell.length_c   1.000
_cell.angle_alpha   90.00
_cell.angle_beta   90.00
_cell.angle_gamma   90.00
#
_symmetry.space_group_name_H-M   'P 1'
#
loop_
_entity.id
_entity.type
_entity.pdbx_description
1 polymer ?
#
loop_
_entity_poly.entity_id
_entity_poly.type
_entity_poly.pdbx_seq_one_letter_code
_entity_poly.pdbx_strand_id
1 'polypeptide(L)'
;MFEIRMTATELQNFMNQMQAHANLYGLPAVVATELYNQTVKNFEANGRPSWAGLSPVTKERRAALGYGSDNILRVRGKLFDAITPFSGSDFAGVGVSHTVPYAPTQQFGAKKGQFGQSKRGNPLPWGDIPARPYIPIDKNGNLQPEAEEAVLGVVTHYLRGLGFN
;
A
#
# COMPACT_ATOMS: atom_id res chain seq x y z
N MET A 1 33.27 -29.85 -1.51
CA MET A 1 32.01 -29.54 -2.22
C MET A 1 30.93 -30.36 -1.54
N PHE A 2 30.01 -29.74 -0.82
CA PHE A 2 28.90 -30.44 -0.17
C PHE A 2 27.67 -30.29 -1.06
N GLU A 3 27.20 -31.40 -1.63
CA GLU A 3 25.99 -31.45 -2.45
C GLU A 3 24.82 -31.79 -1.53
N ILE A 4 23.96 -30.83 -1.22
CA ILE A 4 22.71 -31.10 -0.51
C ILE A 4 21.74 -31.70 -1.53
N ARG A 5 21.60 -33.03 -1.50
CA ARG A 5 20.58 -33.74 -2.30
C ARG A 5 19.29 -33.78 -1.49
N MET A 6 18.40 -32.85 -1.79
CA MET A 6 17.02 -32.90 -1.31
C MET A 6 16.14 -33.37 -2.46
N THR A 7 15.36 -34.42 -2.23
CA THR A 7 14.39 -34.91 -3.21
C THR A 7 13.24 -33.92 -3.35
N ALA A 8 12.55 -33.92 -4.49
CA ALA A 8 11.37 -33.08 -4.69
C ALA A 8 10.30 -33.32 -3.60
N THR A 9 10.17 -34.56 -3.11
CA THR A 9 9.25 -34.93 -2.04
C THR A 9 9.67 -34.34 -0.68
N GLU A 10 10.94 -34.38 -0.34
CA GLU A 10 11.45 -33.75 0.90
C GLU A 10 11.30 -32.24 0.86
N LEU A 11 11.56 -31.62 -0.28
CA LEU A 11 11.30 -30.20 -0.50
C LEU A 11 9.81 -29.90 -0.35
N GLN A 12 8.93 -30.70 -0.95
CA GLN A 12 7.49 -30.49 -0.85
C GLN A 12 6.98 -30.67 0.59
N ASN A 13 7.49 -31.65 1.33
CA ASN A 13 7.11 -31.88 2.72
C ASN A 13 7.61 -30.78 3.65
N PHE A 14 8.83 -30.30 3.44
CA PHE A 14 9.36 -29.13 4.14
C PHE A 14 8.51 -27.89 3.85
N MET A 15 8.18 -27.64 2.58
CA MET A 15 7.30 -26.54 2.19
C MET A 15 5.90 -26.66 2.81
N ASN A 16 5.32 -27.87 2.84
CA ASN A 16 4.02 -28.12 3.47
C ASN A 16 4.06 -27.94 4.99
N GLN A 17 5.13 -28.35 5.66
CA GLN A 17 5.34 -28.11 7.09
C GLN A 17 5.53 -26.62 7.38
N MET A 18 6.34 -25.94 6.57
CA MET A 18 6.50 -24.48 6.64
C MET A 18 5.17 -23.76 6.44
N GLN A 19 4.36 -24.19 5.48
CA GLN A 19 3.03 -23.63 5.25
C GLN A 19 2.08 -23.92 6.42
N ALA A 20 2.05 -25.14 6.94
CA ALA A 20 1.22 -25.50 8.09
C ALA A 20 1.60 -24.72 9.35
N HIS A 21 2.90 -24.49 9.58
CA HIS A 21 3.38 -23.67 10.70
C HIS A 21 3.16 -22.17 10.46
N ALA A 22 3.45 -21.64 9.27
CA ALA A 22 3.25 -20.21 8.96
C ALA A 22 1.77 -19.78 8.98
N ASN A 23 0.87 -20.68 8.60
CA ASN A 23 -0.58 -20.46 8.56
C ASN A 23 -1.22 -20.51 9.98
N LEU A 24 -0.53 -21.08 10.99
CA LEU A 24 -1.01 -21.19 12.37
C LEU A 24 -0.55 -20.06 13.31
N TYR A 25 0.40 -19.21 12.93
CA TYR A 25 1.02 -18.25 13.85
C TYR A 25 0.92 -16.77 13.41
N GLY A 26 0.03 -16.41 12.49
CA GLY A 26 -0.30 -15.01 12.21
C GLY A 26 0.68 -14.23 11.34
N LEU A 27 1.65 -14.89 10.67
CA LEU A 27 2.56 -14.22 9.73
C LEU A 27 1.83 -13.35 8.69
N PRO A 28 0.74 -13.80 8.04
CA PRO A 28 -0.01 -12.94 7.12
C PRO A 28 -0.55 -11.66 7.79
N ALA A 29 -0.99 -11.74 9.05
CA ALA A 29 -1.46 -10.57 9.80
C ALA A 29 -0.31 -9.60 10.13
N VAL A 30 0.89 -10.13 10.44
CA VAL A 30 2.09 -9.31 10.64
C VAL A 30 2.49 -8.61 9.34
N VAL A 31 2.47 -9.31 8.20
CA VAL A 31 2.73 -8.72 6.87
C VAL A 31 1.70 -7.65 6.54
N ALA A 32 0.40 -7.89 6.76
CA ALA A 32 -0.65 -6.90 6.53
C ALA A 32 -0.45 -5.65 7.39
N THR A 33 -0.04 -5.83 8.64
CA THR A 33 0.32 -4.72 9.55
C THR A 33 1.50 -3.92 9.00
N GLU A 34 2.53 -4.57 8.46
CA GLU A 34 3.66 -3.85 7.88
C GLU A 34 3.29 -3.09 6.60
N LEU A 35 2.44 -3.66 5.74
CA LEU A 35 1.91 -2.95 4.57
C LEU A 35 1.11 -1.70 4.98
N TYR A 36 0.35 -1.78 6.08
CA TYR A 36 -0.30 -0.62 6.67
C TYR A 36 0.72 0.41 7.17
N ASN A 37 1.75 -0.01 7.91
CA ASN A 37 2.81 0.90 8.38
C ASN A 37 3.52 1.61 7.22
N GLN A 38 3.80 0.91 6.13
CA GLN A 38 4.38 1.51 4.93
C GLN A 38 3.43 2.51 4.26
N THR A 39 2.12 2.24 4.31
CA THR A 39 1.11 3.21 3.91
C THR A 39 1.15 4.46 4.80
N VAL A 40 1.25 4.31 6.13
CA VAL A 40 1.39 5.44 7.05
C VAL A 40 2.63 6.28 6.74
N LYS A 41 3.79 5.63 6.55
CA LYS A 41 5.05 6.29 6.16
C LYS A 41 4.91 7.06 4.84
N ASN A 42 4.14 6.54 3.87
CA ASN A 42 3.83 7.28 2.64
C ASN A 42 3.04 8.57 2.91
N PHE A 43 2.10 8.57 3.85
CA PHE A 43 1.39 9.79 4.23
C PHE A 43 2.31 10.81 4.92
N GLU A 44 3.12 10.35 5.86
CA GLU A 44 4.04 11.20 6.62
C GLU A 44 5.11 11.83 5.72
N ALA A 45 5.62 11.06 4.75
CA ALA A 45 6.61 11.54 3.79
C ALA A 45 6.02 12.42 2.66
N ASN A 46 4.69 12.65 2.67
CA ASN A 46 3.97 13.23 1.54
C ASN A 46 4.25 12.51 0.22
N GLY A 47 4.28 11.19 0.26
CA GLY A 47 4.51 10.30 -0.87
C GLY A 47 5.92 9.75 -0.95
N ARG A 48 6.03 8.50 -1.40
CA ARG A 48 7.26 7.87 -1.88
C ARG A 48 6.99 7.32 -3.30
N PRO A 49 7.45 7.96 -4.38
CA PRO A 49 8.09 9.28 -4.42
C PRO A 49 7.14 10.41 -4.00
N SER A 50 7.69 11.57 -3.66
CA SER A 50 6.93 12.71 -3.15
C SER A 50 5.82 13.17 -4.11
N TRP A 51 4.66 13.48 -3.54
CA TRP A 51 3.51 14.00 -4.27
C TRP A 51 3.73 15.43 -4.72
N ALA A 52 3.01 15.82 -5.78
CA ALA A 52 2.94 17.22 -6.19
C ALA A 52 2.40 18.09 -5.05
N GLY A 53 3.13 19.16 -4.73
CA GLY A 53 2.80 20.11 -3.67
C GLY A 53 1.48 20.85 -3.89
N LEU A 54 0.96 21.44 -2.81
CA LEU A 54 -0.23 22.29 -2.87
C LEU A 54 0.11 23.65 -3.49
N SER A 55 -0.79 24.18 -4.33
CA SER A 55 -0.69 25.55 -4.84
C SER A 55 -0.79 26.59 -3.71
N PRO A 56 -0.22 27.80 -3.88
CA PRO A 56 -0.33 28.88 -2.89
C PRO A 56 -1.79 29.16 -2.48
N VAL A 57 -2.68 29.27 -3.46
CA VAL A 57 -4.13 29.47 -3.24
C VAL A 57 -4.74 28.36 -2.39
N THR A 58 -4.31 27.10 -2.58
CA THR A 58 -4.81 25.98 -1.76
C THR A 58 -4.31 26.07 -0.32
N LYS A 59 -3.05 26.49 -0.12
CA LYS A 59 -2.47 26.68 1.21
C LYS A 59 -3.19 27.80 1.97
N GLU A 60 -3.38 28.96 1.34
CA GLU A 60 -4.12 30.09 1.91
C GLU A 60 -5.55 29.71 2.29
N ARG A 61 -6.26 29.03 1.39
CA ARG A 61 -7.63 28.56 1.67
C ARG A 61 -7.68 27.57 2.84
N ARG A 62 -6.72 26.65 2.95
CA ARG A 62 -6.64 25.72 4.09
C ARG A 62 -6.41 26.49 5.39
N ALA A 63 -5.46 27.41 5.39
CA ALA A 63 -5.15 28.24 6.56
C ALA A 63 -6.37 29.06 7.03
N ALA A 64 -7.12 29.67 6.10
CA ALA A 64 -8.34 30.40 6.41
C ALA A 64 -9.45 29.53 7.04
N LEU A 65 -9.42 28.23 6.80
CA LEU A 65 -10.35 27.25 7.39
C LEU A 65 -9.78 26.58 8.66
N GLY A 66 -8.63 27.03 9.17
CA GLY A 66 -7.97 26.46 10.34
C GLY A 66 -7.28 25.12 10.08
N TYR A 67 -6.98 24.78 8.81
CA TYR A 67 -6.28 23.56 8.46
C TYR A 67 -4.82 23.81 8.10
N GLY A 68 -3.94 22.86 8.46
CA GLY A 68 -2.54 22.85 8.03
C GLY A 68 -2.37 22.52 6.54
N SER A 69 -1.22 22.91 5.99
CA SER A 69 -0.85 22.67 4.57
C SER A 69 0.20 21.57 4.36
N ASP A 70 0.86 21.11 5.43
CA ASP A 70 2.03 20.25 5.30
C ASP A 70 1.67 18.80 4.98
N ASN A 71 0.47 18.36 5.37
CA ASN A 71 -0.07 17.07 4.98
C ASN A 71 -0.96 17.20 3.74
N ILE A 72 -0.41 16.83 2.57
CA ILE A 72 -1.08 17.06 1.28
C ILE A 72 -2.40 16.28 1.18
N LEU A 73 -2.40 14.98 1.54
CA LEU A 73 -3.58 14.12 1.48
C LEU A 73 -4.39 14.02 2.79
N ARG A 74 -3.93 14.64 3.89
CA ARG A 74 -4.59 14.55 5.20
C ARG A 74 -5.01 15.91 5.71
N VAL A 75 -6.18 16.39 5.24
CA VAL A 75 -6.86 17.57 5.81
C VAL A 75 -7.79 17.16 6.94
N ARG A 76 -8.75 16.27 6.64
CA ARG A 76 -9.76 15.77 7.60
C ARG A 76 -9.61 14.28 7.95
N GLY A 77 -8.56 13.62 7.45
CA GLY A 77 -8.32 12.19 7.74
C GLY A 77 -9.06 11.19 6.85
N LYS A 78 -10.24 11.51 6.29
CA LYS A 78 -11.13 10.55 5.59
C LYS A 78 -10.45 9.44 4.75
N LEU A 79 -9.49 9.78 3.88
CA LEU A 79 -8.79 8.77 3.08
C LEU A 79 -7.95 7.84 3.97
N PHE A 80 -7.12 8.42 4.83
CA PHE A 80 -6.24 7.72 5.75
C PHE A 80 -7.02 6.83 6.71
N ASP A 81 -8.11 7.35 7.27
CA ASP A 81 -8.96 6.64 8.24
C ASP A 81 -9.71 5.46 7.59
N ALA A 82 -9.84 5.44 6.26
CA ALA A 82 -10.46 4.36 5.51
C ALA A 82 -9.48 3.25 5.11
N ILE A 83 -8.20 3.36 5.47
CA ILE A 83 -7.17 2.39 5.15
C ILE A 83 -7.18 1.30 6.21
N THR A 84 -7.25 0.05 5.77
CA THR A 84 -7.33 -1.11 6.66
C THR A 84 -6.38 -2.21 6.18
N PRO A 85 -5.56 -2.80 7.07
CA PRO A 85 -4.89 -4.05 6.78
C PRO A 85 -5.92 -5.19 6.76
N PHE A 86 -5.66 -6.21 5.96
CA PHE A 86 -6.45 -7.43 5.92
C PHE A 86 -5.56 -8.64 5.64
N SER A 87 -5.93 -9.79 6.16
CA SER A 87 -5.19 -11.03 5.96
C SER A 87 -6.09 -12.25 6.14
N GLY A 88 -5.70 -13.36 5.54
CA GLY A 88 -6.26 -14.69 5.76
C GLY A 88 -5.16 -15.70 6.01
N SER A 89 -5.47 -16.97 5.79
CA SER A 89 -4.55 -18.09 5.96
C SER A 89 -3.28 -18.00 5.10
N ASP A 90 -3.43 -17.45 3.90
CA ASP A 90 -2.47 -17.53 2.81
C ASP A 90 -2.31 -16.19 2.07
N PHE A 91 -2.96 -15.12 2.56
CA PHE A 91 -2.86 -13.79 1.97
C PHE A 91 -2.74 -12.69 3.02
N ALA A 92 -2.09 -11.60 2.62
CA ALA A 92 -1.96 -10.38 3.39
C ALA A 92 -2.10 -9.17 2.45
N GLY A 93 -2.67 -8.08 2.93
CA GLY A 93 -2.88 -6.89 2.12
C GLY A 93 -3.25 -5.66 2.95
N VAL A 94 -3.28 -4.53 2.25
CA VAL A 94 -3.80 -3.27 2.76
C VAL A 94 -4.72 -2.66 1.70
N GLY A 95 -5.87 -2.15 2.12
CA GLY A 95 -6.90 -1.66 1.21
C GLY A 95 -7.60 -0.43 1.74
N VAL A 96 -8.34 0.24 0.86
CA VAL A 96 -9.19 1.37 1.21
C VAL A 96 -10.65 0.95 1.13
N SER A 97 -11.45 1.38 2.11
CA SER A 97 -12.91 1.18 2.09
C SER A 97 -13.54 1.65 0.77
N HIS A 98 -14.47 0.85 0.25
CA HIS A 98 -15.26 1.16 -0.96
C HIS A 98 -16.05 2.48 -0.86
N THR A 99 -16.25 2.99 0.36
CA THR A 99 -16.89 4.29 0.63
C THR A 99 -16.05 5.51 0.23
N VAL A 100 -14.80 5.28 -0.21
CA VAL A 100 -13.87 6.28 -0.72
C VAL A 100 -13.63 6.04 -2.22
N PRO A 101 -14.61 6.31 -3.11
CA PRO A 101 -14.54 5.93 -4.52
C PRO A 101 -13.42 6.65 -5.31
N TYR A 102 -12.90 7.76 -4.80
CA TYR A 102 -11.78 8.48 -5.41
C TYR A 102 -10.40 7.86 -5.10
N ALA A 103 -10.33 6.89 -4.19
CA ALA A 103 -9.08 6.29 -3.71
C ALA A 103 -8.23 5.71 -4.85
N PRO A 104 -8.76 4.91 -5.80
CA PRO A 104 -7.98 4.40 -6.92
C PRO A 104 -7.43 5.52 -7.82
N THR A 105 -8.23 6.55 -8.09
CA THR A 105 -7.78 7.71 -8.90
C THR A 105 -6.71 8.51 -8.19
N GLN A 106 -6.75 8.61 -6.86
CA GLN A 106 -5.66 9.22 -6.10
C GLN A 106 -4.39 8.38 -6.17
N GLN A 107 -4.49 7.07 -5.95
CA GLN A 107 -3.32 6.17 -6.01
C GLN A 107 -2.64 6.21 -7.37
N PHE A 108 -3.41 6.06 -8.45
CA PHE A 108 -2.87 5.78 -9.79
C PHE A 108 -2.92 6.95 -10.77
N GLY A 109 -3.59 8.04 -10.39
CA GLY A 109 -3.92 9.14 -11.29
C GLY A 109 -4.99 8.75 -12.31
N ALA A 110 -5.27 9.66 -13.25
CA ALA A 110 -6.13 9.41 -14.39
C ALA A 110 -5.80 10.34 -15.56
N LYS A 111 -6.01 9.88 -16.79
CA LYS A 111 -5.91 10.70 -18.00
C LYS A 111 -7.17 11.51 -18.22
N LYS A 112 -7.05 12.66 -18.89
CA LYS A 112 -8.20 13.43 -19.38
C LYS A 112 -9.16 12.52 -20.15
N GLY A 113 -10.44 12.54 -19.78
CA GLY A 113 -11.48 11.75 -20.44
C GLY A 113 -11.47 10.25 -20.11
N GLN A 114 -10.61 9.76 -19.21
CA GLN A 114 -10.52 8.35 -18.85
C GLN A 114 -11.83 7.75 -18.30
N PHE A 115 -12.71 8.59 -17.73
CA PHE A 115 -14.01 8.21 -17.19
C PHE A 115 -15.17 8.61 -18.12
N GLY A 116 -14.88 8.84 -19.40
CA GLY A 116 -15.86 9.20 -20.41
C GLY A 116 -16.13 10.70 -20.48
N GLN A 117 -17.39 11.07 -20.72
CA GLN A 117 -17.81 12.45 -20.93
C GLN A 117 -19.04 12.78 -20.07
N SER A 118 -19.16 14.05 -19.69
CA SER A 118 -20.37 14.60 -19.07
C SER A 118 -21.54 14.64 -20.05
N LYS A 119 -22.76 14.85 -19.55
CA LYS A 119 -23.96 15.09 -20.39
C LYS A 119 -23.81 16.25 -21.40
N ARG A 120 -22.87 17.15 -21.18
CA ARG A 120 -22.56 18.30 -22.06
C ARG A 120 -21.39 18.03 -23.02
N GLY A 121 -20.90 16.78 -23.11
CA GLY A 121 -19.79 16.39 -24.00
C GLY A 121 -18.38 16.66 -23.45
N ASN A 122 -18.24 17.32 -22.29
CA ASN A 122 -16.92 17.59 -21.71
C ASN A 122 -16.26 16.31 -21.16
N PRO A 123 -14.95 16.09 -21.37
CA PRO A 123 -14.24 14.91 -20.88
C PRO A 123 -14.20 14.87 -19.34
N LEU A 124 -14.27 13.66 -18.80
CA LEU A 124 -14.16 13.38 -17.37
C LEU A 124 -12.96 12.46 -17.14
N PRO A 125 -11.94 12.86 -16.38
CA PRO A 125 -11.70 14.21 -15.86
C PRO A 125 -11.40 15.23 -16.98
N TRP A 126 -11.56 16.52 -16.68
CA TRP A 126 -11.34 17.62 -17.64
C TRP A 126 -9.87 17.82 -18.05
N GLY A 127 -8.94 17.25 -17.28
CA GLY A 127 -7.50 17.25 -17.50
C GLY A 127 -6.85 16.03 -16.85
N ASP A 128 -5.54 15.88 -17.02
CA ASP A 128 -4.78 14.82 -16.38
C ASP A 128 -4.76 15.01 -14.85
N ILE A 129 -4.99 13.92 -14.12
CA ILE A 129 -4.87 13.84 -12.66
C ILE A 129 -3.55 13.13 -12.36
N PRO A 130 -2.58 13.79 -11.69
CA PRO A 130 -1.35 13.14 -11.28
C PRO A 130 -1.61 12.09 -10.20
N ALA A 131 -0.85 10.99 -10.27
CA ALA A 131 -0.85 9.96 -9.24
C ALA A 131 -0.29 10.52 -7.93
N ARG A 132 -0.89 10.10 -6.81
CA ARG A 132 -0.44 10.33 -5.45
C ARG A 132 -0.43 8.98 -4.74
N PRO A 133 0.54 8.11 -5.04
CA PRO A 133 0.59 6.78 -4.46
C PRO A 133 0.78 6.89 -2.94
N TYR A 134 -0.13 6.26 -2.20
CA TYR A 134 -0.12 6.21 -0.75
C TYR A 134 -0.10 4.77 -0.23
N ILE A 135 -0.73 3.81 -0.93
CA ILE A 135 -0.50 2.38 -0.69
C ILE A 135 0.85 1.99 -1.33
N PRO A 136 1.63 1.09 -0.71
CA PRO A 136 2.97 0.71 -1.18
C PRO A 136 2.95 -0.24 -2.39
N ILE A 137 2.06 -0.03 -3.37
CA ILE A 137 2.01 -0.79 -4.62
C ILE A 137 2.04 0.12 -5.83
N ASP A 138 2.70 -0.34 -6.89
CA ASP A 138 2.63 0.28 -8.21
C ASP A 138 1.38 -0.16 -9.00
N LYS A 139 1.25 0.31 -10.25
CA LYS A 139 0.11 -0.04 -11.13
C LYS A 139 0.09 -1.50 -11.56
N ASN A 140 1.23 -2.18 -11.47
CA ASN A 140 1.40 -3.58 -11.84
C ASN A 140 1.19 -4.51 -10.61
N GLY A 141 0.99 -3.93 -9.43
CA GLY A 141 0.85 -4.68 -8.17
C GLY A 141 2.18 -5.02 -7.50
N ASN A 142 3.30 -4.48 -7.98
CA ASN A 142 4.59 -4.67 -7.32
C ASN A 142 4.69 -3.78 -6.09
N LEU A 143 5.35 -4.27 -5.04
CA LEU A 143 5.65 -3.46 -3.86
C LEU A 143 6.63 -2.34 -4.20
N GLN A 144 6.51 -1.22 -3.48
CA GLN A 144 7.58 -0.23 -3.43
C GLN A 144 8.84 -0.85 -2.80
N PRO A 145 10.06 -0.49 -3.24
CA PRO A 145 11.29 -1.09 -2.70
C PRO A 145 11.40 -1.03 -1.18
N GLU A 146 11.02 0.10 -0.57
CA GLU A 146 11.04 0.28 0.88
C GLU A 146 10.02 -0.61 1.61
N ALA A 147 8.93 -0.95 0.94
CA ALA A 147 7.93 -1.86 1.48
C ALA A 147 8.33 -3.32 1.29
N GLU A 148 8.95 -3.66 0.18
CA GLU A 148 9.53 -4.98 -0.06
C GLU A 148 10.59 -5.30 0.99
N GLU A 149 11.55 -4.40 1.19
CA GLU A 149 12.61 -4.54 2.21
C GLU A 149 12.02 -4.69 3.62
N ALA A 150 11.02 -3.87 3.97
CA ALA A 150 10.40 -3.93 5.28
C ALA A 150 9.61 -5.22 5.51
N VAL A 151 8.87 -5.70 4.51
CA VAL A 151 8.18 -6.99 4.57
C VAL A 151 9.18 -8.13 4.73
N LEU A 152 10.27 -8.14 3.95
CA LEU A 152 11.34 -9.15 4.08
C LEU A 152 11.97 -9.13 5.47
N GLY A 153 12.21 -7.94 6.02
CA GLY A 153 12.73 -7.78 7.38
C GLY A 153 11.81 -8.35 8.43
N VAL A 154 10.51 -8.05 8.34
CA VAL A 154 9.48 -8.56 9.26
C VAL A 154 9.31 -10.08 9.14
N VAL A 155 9.25 -10.61 7.92
CA VAL A 155 9.15 -12.06 7.67
C VAL A 155 10.38 -12.78 8.24
N THR A 156 11.58 -12.26 7.96
CA THR A 156 12.83 -12.85 8.44
C THR A 156 12.92 -12.82 9.97
N HIS A 157 12.56 -11.69 10.59
CA HIS A 157 12.53 -11.57 12.05
C HIS A 157 11.56 -12.57 12.67
N TYR A 158 10.37 -12.68 12.08
CA TYR A 158 9.34 -13.61 12.52
C TYR A 158 9.80 -15.07 12.43
N LEU A 159 10.39 -15.48 11.30
CA LEU A 159 10.88 -16.85 11.10
C LEU A 159 12.03 -17.19 12.07
N ARG A 160 12.95 -16.25 12.32
CA ARG A 160 13.99 -16.42 13.34
C ARG A 160 13.42 -16.61 14.74
N GLY A 161 12.35 -15.87 15.07
CA GLY A 161 11.63 -16.03 16.34
C GLY A 161 11.04 -17.42 16.53
N LEU A 162 10.77 -18.14 15.43
CA LEU A 162 10.31 -19.54 15.43
C LEU A 162 11.46 -20.56 15.38
N GLY A 163 12.71 -20.13 15.39
CA GLY A 163 13.89 -21.00 15.37
C GLY A 163 14.37 -21.39 13.97
N PHE A 164 13.86 -20.77 12.90
CA PHE A 164 14.37 -20.96 11.55
C PHE A 164 15.58 -20.03 11.33
N ASN A 165 16.75 -20.61 11.08
CA ASN A 165 18.02 -19.90 10.81
C ASN A 165 18.45 -20.06 9.36
#